data_AF-A0A2V2DQL3-F1
#
_entry.id   AF-A0A2V2DQL3-F1
#
_cell.length_a   1.000
_cell.length_b   1.000
_cell.length_c   1.000
_cell.angle_alpha   90.00
_cell.angle_beta   90.00
_cell.angle_gamma   90.00
#
_symmetry.space_group_name_H-M   'P 1'
#
loop_
_entity.id
_entity.type
_entity.pdbx_description
1 polymer ?
#
loop_
_entity_poly.entity_id
_entity_poly.type
_entity_poly.pdbx_seq_one_letter_code
_entity_poly.pdbx_strand_id
1 'polypeptide(L)'
;MSAIKKGGWTPWETDTLFDEAKLAGAEGRPIKSVFDRVASITGRKPNSIRNYYYLKIKEEGSPLSTTFIPFPKEETEELIHDMLKGQAEGRSVRSMAMEMGGGDKKLMLRYQNKYRSTIKNNEELTRSVMERMEQNGEKYFDPYSKEKNGDSGSVTGDMISLMMTCGKEGEAAIKSIYRLLLTAGECLPGEVSRLKRQLREAESAKEAVAGELAHEAIRNAQLENELKRFTAINRSFIDLSPIDRIGAMDDYIDTIRQVCGADQSR
;
A
#
# COMPACT_ATOMS: atom_id res chain seq x y z
N MET A 1 0.04 2.53 9.95
CA MET A 1 -0.90 1.54 10.52
C MET A 1 -1.20 0.50 9.45
N SER A 2 -0.64 -0.71 9.59
CA SER A 2 -0.76 -1.80 8.62
C SER A 2 -2.19 -2.38 8.64
N ALA A 3 -2.83 -2.45 7.49
CA ALA A 3 -4.14 -3.07 7.34
C ALA A 3 -4.02 -4.58 7.55
N ILE A 4 -4.33 -5.04 8.76
CA ILE A 4 -4.45 -6.47 9.09
C ILE A 4 -5.48 -7.07 8.13
N LYS A 5 -5.05 -7.98 7.26
CA LYS A 5 -5.96 -8.88 6.53
C LYS A 5 -6.70 -9.71 7.58
N LYS A 6 -7.90 -9.29 7.99
CA LYS A 6 -8.78 -10.08 8.85
C LYS A 6 -9.06 -11.42 8.16
N GLY A 7 -8.52 -12.51 8.71
CA GLY A 7 -8.85 -13.88 8.30
C GLY A 7 -10.23 -14.28 8.81
N GLY A 8 -11.03 -14.95 7.96
CA GLY A 8 -12.33 -15.53 8.31
C GLY A 8 -13.45 -14.51 8.61
N TRP A 9 -14.68 -15.00 8.74
CA TRP A 9 -15.82 -14.27 9.30
C TRP A 9 -15.98 -14.67 10.76
N THR A 10 -16.08 -13.71 11.68
CA THR A 10 -16.31 -14.04 13.09
C THR A 10 -17.80 -14.33 13.34
N PRO A 11 -18.14 -15.07 14.42
CA PRO A 11 -19.53 -15.25 14.83
C PRO A 11 -20.24 -13.92 15.04
N TRP A 12 -19.62 -12.98 15.76
CA TRP A 12 -20.16 -11.64 15.98
C TRP A 12 -20.45 -10.87 14.69
N GLU A 13 -19.56 -10.94 13.68
CA GLU A 13 -19.80 -10.30 12.38
C GLU A 13 -20.95 -10.96 11.60
N THR A 14 -21.12 -12.28 11.78
CA THR A 14 -22.21 -13.04 11.17
C THR A 14 -23.55 -12.69 11.82
N ASP A 15 -23.61 -12.70 13.15
CA ASP A 15 -24.81 -12.36 13.92
C ASP A 15 -25.25 -10.92 13.62
N THR A 16 -24.30 -9.97 13.64
CA THR A 16 -24.56 -8.56 13.30
C THR A 16 -25.17 -8.41 11.90
N LEU A 17 -24.69 -9.16 10.91
CA LEU A 17 -25.21 -9.11 9.55
C LEU A 17 -26.64 -9.65 9.47
N PHE A 18 -26.90 -10.80 10.07
CA PHE A 18 -28.20 -11.46 9.96
C PHE A 18 -29.27 -10.80 10.84
N ASP A 19 -28.89 -10.24 11.98
CA ASP A 19 -29.81 -9.47 12.83
C ASP A 19 -30.20 -8.15 12.17
N GLU A 20 -29.25 -7.43 11.56
CA GLU A 20 -29.57 -6.23 10.79
C GLU A 20 -30.40 -6.56 9.54
N ALA A 21 -30.16 -7.71 8.90
CA ALA A 21 -30.98 -8.16 7.77
C ALA A 21 -32.43 -8.47 8.18
N LYS A 22 -32.64 -9.13 9.34
CA LYS A 22 -33.98 -9.36 9.90
C LYS A 22 -34.67 -8.05 10.25
N LEU A 23 -33.97 -7.12 10.90
CA LEU A 23 -34.50 -5.82 11.27
C LEU A 23 -34.91 -5.01 10.04
N ALA A 24 -34.04 -4.93 9.03
CA ALA A 24 -34.33 -4.26 7.77
C ALA A 24 -35.52 -4.91 7.03
N GLY A 25 -35.64 -6.24 7.08
CA GLY A 25 -36.80 -6.95 6.53
C GLY A 25 -38.11 -6.57 7.24
N ALA A 26 -38.10 -6.49 8.57
CA ALA A 26 -39.26 -6.07 9.36
C ALA A 26 -39.64 -4.59 9.10
N GLU A 27 -38.65 -3.73 8.88
CA GLU A 27 -38.84 -2.30 8.62
C GLU A 27 -39.06 -1.95 7.13
N GLY A 28 -39.06 -2.95 6.24
CA GLY A 28 -39.19 -2.73 4.79
C GLY A 28 -38.01 -2.00 4.14
N ARG A 29 -36.85 -1.94 4.81
CA ARG A 29 -35.64 -1.29 4.29
C ARG A 29 -34.98 -2.15 3.22
N PRO A 30 -34.37 -1.54 2.18
CA PRO A 30 -33.69 -2.29 1.13
C PRO A 30 -32.45 -3.00 1.68
N ILE A 31 -32.19 -4.23 1.22
CA ILE A 31 -31.04 -5.06 1.65
C ILE A 31 -29.68 -4.37 1.47
N LYS A 32 -29.57 -3.44 0.50
CA LYS A 32 -28.36 -2.62 0.32
C LYS A 32 -28.04 -1.80 1.58
N SER A 33 -29.05 -1.26 2.25
CA SER A 33 -28.86 -0.47 3.48
C SER A 33 -28.24 -1.29 4.62
N VAL A 34 -28.53 -2.60 4.66
CA VAL A 34 -27.93 -3.55 5.60
C VAL A 34 -26.43 -3.65 5.36
N PHE A 35 -26.01 -3.81 4.10
CA PHE A 35 -24.59 -3.94 3.76
C PHE A 35 -23.81 -2.66 4.09
N ASP A 36 -24.38 -1.49 3.83
CA ASP A 36 -23.77 -0.21 4.13
C ASP A 36 -23.63 -0.01 5.67
N ARG A 37 -24.66 -0.37 6.45
CA ARG A 37 -24.61 -0.29 7.92
C ARG A 37 -23.62 -1.30 8.52
N VAL A 38 -23.68 -2.56 8.11
CA VAL A 38 -22.75 -3.61 8.59
C VAL A 38 -21.30 -3.27 8.21
N ALA A 39 -21.06 -2.62 7.08
CA ALA A 39 -19.73 -2.12 6.70
C ALA A 39 -19.21 -1.07 7.69
N SER A 40 -20.08 -0.13 8.09
CA SER A 40 -19.71 0.89 9.08
C SER A 40 -19.38 0.30 10.46
N ILE A 41 -20.07 -0.76 10.87
CA ILE A 41 -19.89 -1.42 12.17
C ILE A 41 -18.67 -2.33 12.20
N THR A 42 -18.50 -3.17 11.17
CA THR A 42 -17.46 -4.23 11.16
C THR A 42 -16.14 -3.78 10.55
N GLY A 43 -16.14 -2.65 9.83
CA GLY A 43 -15.03 -2.18 8.99
C GLY A 43 -14.81 -3.03 7.74
N ARG A 44 -15.71 -3.97 7.41
CA ARG A 44 -15.61 -4.79 6.19
C ARG A 44 -16.10 -4.04 4.96
N LYS A 45 -15.55 -4.40 3.80
CA LYS A 45 -16.00 -3.85 2.51
C LYS A 45 -17.44 -4.28 2.22
N PRO A 46 -18.35 -3.39 1.77
CA PRO A 46 -19.74 -3.73 1.45
C PRO A 46 -19.89 -4.94 0.52
N ASN A 47 -19.02 -5.06 -0.49
CA ASN A 47 -19.05 -6.21 -1.41
C ASN A 47 -18.68 -7.54 -0.74
N SER A 48 -17.78 -7.52 0.24
CA SER A 48 -17.45 -8.72 1.01
C SER A 48 -18.64 -9.18 1.85
N ILE A 49 -19.36 -8.22 2.45
CA ILE A 49 -20.55 -8.49 3.26
C ILE A 49 -21.67 -9.05 2.40
N ARG A 50 -21.94 -8.41 1.25
CA ARG A 50 -22.89 -8.89 0.25
C ARG A 50 -22.60 -10.34 -0.16
N ASN A 51 -21.35 -10.64 -0.52
CA ASN A 51 -20.98 -11.98 -0.98
C ASN A 51 -21.17 -13.03 0.11
N TYR A 52 -20.81 -12.71 1.35
CA TYR A 52 -21.00 -13.62 2.48
C TYR A 52 -22.48 -13.85 2.80
N TYR A 53 -23.29 -12.78 2.80
CA TYR A 53 -24.74 -12.85 2.99
C TYR A 53 -25.36 -13.84 2.00
N TYR A 54 -25.13 -13.67 0.70
CA TYR A 54 -25.71 -14.55 -0.32
C TYR A 54 -25.13 -15.97 -0.30
N LEU A 55 -23.87 -16.15 0.09
CA LEU A 55 -23.29 -17.47 0.30
C LEU A 55 -24.06 -18.24 1.38
N LYS A 56 -24.30 -17.58 2.52
CA LYS A 56 -25.01 -18.18 3.66
C LYS A 56 -26.48 -18.47 3.37
N ILE A 57 -27.19 -17.55 2.71
CA ILE A 57 -28.56 -17.81 2.20
C ILE A 57 -28.58 -19.03 1.27
N LYS A 58 -27.57 -19.16 0.39
CA LYS A 58 -27.46 -20.31 -0.53
C LYS A 58 -27.19 -21.62 0.22
N GLU A 59 -26.36 -21.60 1.26
CA GLU A 59 -26.12 -22.75 2.16
C GLU A 59 -27.38 -23.17 2.93
N GLU A 60 -28.20 -22.21 3.34
CA GLU A 60 -29.45 -22.43 4.08
C GLU A 60 -30.65 -22.82 3.18
N GLY A 61 -30.45 -22.92 1.87
CA GLY A 61 -31.47 -23.38 0.93
C GLY A 61 -32.64 -22.41 0.72
N SER A 62 -32.50 -21.13 1.11
CA SER A 62 -33.58 -20.15 1.00
C SER A 62 -33.76 -19.66 -0.45
N PRO A 63 -34.97 -19.75 -1.04
CA PRO A 63 -35.24 -19.29 -2.40
C PRO A 63 -35.49 -17.77 -2.38
N LEU A 64 -34.45 -16.96 -2.18
CA LEU A 64 -34.57 -15.51 -2.40
C LEU A 64 -34.87 -15.27 -3.89
N SER A 65 -36.07 -14.75 -4.13
CA SER A 65 -36.67 -14.46 -5.43
C SER A 65 -35.98 -13.30 -6.16
N THR A 66 -34.84 -13.59 -6.76
CA THR A 66 -34.49 -12.98 -8.03
C THR A 66 -34.65 -14.08 -9.05
N THR A 67 -35.47 -13.89 -10.09
CA THR A 67 -35.71 -14.84 -11.19
C THR A 67 -34.37 -15.32 -11.75
N PHE A 68 -33.83 -16.38 -11.13
CA PHE A 68 -32.55 -16.95 -11.49
C PHE A 68 -32.84 -17.78 -12.72
N ILE A 69 -32.61 -17.18 -13.88
CA ILE A 69 -32.67 -17.90 -15.14
C ILE A 69 -31.32 -18.58 -15.29
N PRO A 70 -31.23 -19.91 -15.10
CA PRO A 70 -29.99 -20.62 -15.38
C PRO A 70 -29.66 -20.47 -16.86
N PHE A 71 -28.36 -20.50 -17.19
CA PHE A 71 -27.95 -20.67 -18.58
C PHE A 71 -28.20 -22.12 -18.99
N PRO A 72 -28.96 -22.39 -20.06
CA PRO A 72 -28.95 -23.68 -20.73
C PRO A 72 -27.53 -24.10 -21.08
N LYS A 73 -27.35 -25.41 -21.27
CA LYS A 73 -26.02 -25.96 -21.59
C LYS A 73 -25.55 -25.42 -22.93
N GLU A 74 -26.46 -25.35 -23.89
CA GLU A 74 -26.25 -24.85 -25.24
C GLU A 74 -25.86 -23.36 -25.23
N GLU A 75 -26.61 -22.50 -24.51
CA GLU A 75 -26.27 -21.07 -24.32
C GLU A 75 -24.88 -20.92 -23.67
N THR A 76 -24.49 -21.85 -22.80
CA THR A 76 -23.15 -21.83 -22.18
C THR A 76 -22.06 -22.20 -23.18
N GLU A 77 -22.29 -23.22 -24.01
CA GLU A 77 -21.34 -23.67 -25.03
C GLU A 77 -21.11 -22.60 -26.09
N GLU A 78 -22.18 -21.98 -26.59
CA GLU A 78 -22.14 -20.85 -27.54
C GLU A 78 -21.39 -19.65 -26.92
N LEU A 79 -21.69 -19.33 -25.67
CA LEU A 79 -21.00 -18.26 -24.96
C LEU A 79 -19.49 -18.51 -24.86
N ILE A 80 -19.06 -19.74 -24.55
CA ILE A 80 -17.62 -20.06 -24.52
C ILE A 80 -17.03 -19.95 -25.92
N HIS A 81 -17.67 -20.56 -26.91
CA HIS A 81 -17.22 -20.54 -28.30
C HIS A 81 -16.95 -19.12 -28.80
N ASP A 82 -17.95 -18.23 -28.68
CA ASP A 82 -17.86 -16.87 -29.19
C ASP A 82 -16.82 -16.04 -28.42
N MET A 83 -16.68 -16.27 -27.12
CA MET A 83 -15.67 -15.59 -26.30
C MET A 83 -14.25 -16.03 -26.68
N LEU A 84 -13.99 -17.32 -26.85
CA LEU A 84 -12.67 -17.81 -27.23
C LEU A 84 -12.29 -17.38 -28.64
N LYS A 85 -13.26 -17.38 -29.56
CA LYS A 85 -13.10 -16.87 -30.93
C LYS A 85 -12.75 -15.39 -30.95
N GLY A 86 -13.56 -14.55 -30.32
CA GLY A 86 -13.30 -13.12 -30.33
C GLY A 86 -12.04 -12.72 -29.54
N GLN A 87 -11.62 -13.52 -28.54
CA GLN A 87 -10.32 -13.33 -27.91
C GLN A 87 -9.15 -13.63 -28.85
N ALA A 88 -9.26 -14.65 -29.72
CA ALA A 88 -8.26 -14.91 -30.76
C ALA A 88 -8.15 -13.75 -31.77
N GLU A 89 -9.24 -12.98 -31.94
CA GLU A 89 -9.30 -11.76 -32.74
C GLU A 89 -8.84 -10.50 -31.98
N GLY A 90 -8.42 -10.64 -30.71
CA GLY A 90 -7.97 -9.52 -29.88
C GLY A 90 -9.09 -8.69 -29.25
N ARG A 91 -10.33 -9.19 -29.24
CA ARG A 91 -11.48 -8.53 -28.60
C ARG A 91 -11.52 -8.84 -27.11
N SER A 92 -11.86 -7.84 -26.31
CA SER A 92 -12.04 -8.03 -24.85
C SER A 92 -13.34 -8.76 -24.53
N VAL A 93 -13.30 -9.62 -23.49
CA VAL A 93 -14.46 -10.35 -22.96
C VAL A 93 -15.62 -9.41 -22.63
N ARG A 94 -15.34 -8.21 -22.14
CA ARG A 94 -16.38 -7.20 -21.86
C ARG A 94 -17.05 -6.68 -23.12
N SER A 95 -16.27 -6.37 -24.16
CA SER A 95 -16.84 -5.86 -25.41
C SER A 95 -17.79 -6.87 -26.01
N MET A 96 -17.39 -8.14 -26.03
CA MET A 96 -18.22 -9.24 -26.53
C MET A 96 -19.46 -9.44 -25.67
N ALA A 97 -19.32 -9.47 -24.35
CA ALA A 97 -20.46 -9.58 -23.44
C ALA A 97 -21.45 -8.40 -23.57
N MET A 98 -20.96 -7.20 -23.87
CA MET A 98 -21.80 -6.01 -24.06
C MET A 98 -22.59 -6.08 -25.36
N GLU A 99 -21.95 -6.61 -26.41
CA GLU A 99 -22.59 -6.86 -27.71
C GLU A 99 -23.65 -7.96 -27.59
N MET A 100 -23.32 -9.11 -26.99
CA MET A 100 -24.27 -10.20 -26.72
C MET A 100 -25.44 -9.74 -25.85
N GLY A 101 -25.19 -8.83 -24.91
CA GLY A 101 -26.21 -8.21 -24.07
C GLY A 101 -27.07 -7.17 -24.77
N GLY A 102 -26.87 -6.88 -26.07
CA GLY A 102 -27.60 -5.84 -26.79
C GLY A 102 -27.43 -4.45 -26.18
N GLY A 103 -26.31 -4.21 -25.49
CA GLY A 103 -26.07 -2.99 -24.74
C GLY A 103 -26.67 -2.95 -23.31
N ASP A 104 -27.37 -3.98 -22.86
CA ASP A 104 -27.81 -4.09 -21.47
C ASP A 104 -26.65 -4.48 -20.55
N LYS A 105 -26.29 -3.56 -19.65
CA LYS A 105 -25.23 -3.75 -18.65
C LYS A 105 -25.50 -4.93 -17.71
N LYS A 106 -26.76 -5.25 -17.41
CA LYS A 106 -27.12 -6.38 -16.54
C LYS A 106 -26.85 -7.71 -17.26
N LEU A 107 -27.27 -7.84 -18.52
CA LEU A 107 -26.98 -9.01 -19.35
C LEU A 107 -25.48 -9.15 -19.63
N MET A 108 -24.78 -8.06 -19.93
CA MET A 108 -23.33 -8.05 -20.06
C MET A 108 -22.65 -8.67 -18.83
N LEU A 109 -22.98 -8.20 -17.61
CA LEU A 109 -22.41 -8.76 -16.38
C LEU A 109 -22.77 -10.23 -16.20
N ARG A 110 -23.99 -10.64 -16.59
CA ARG A 110 -24.44 -12.03 -16.54
C ARG A 110 -23.58 -12.92 -17.46
N TYR A 111 -23.33 -12.51 -18.70
CA TYR A 111 -22.45 -13.23 -19.64
C TYR A 111 -20.99 -13.28 -19.17
N GLN A 112 -20.43 -12.15 -18.71
CA GLN A 112 -19.07 -12.12 -18.17
C GLN A 112 -18.90 -13.06 -16.97
N ASN A 113 -19.84 -13.04 -16.03
CA ASN A 113 -19.80 -13.89 -14.85
C ASN A 113 -19.93 -15.37 -15.21
N LYS A 114 -20.80 -15.69 -16.17
CA LYS A 114 -20.99 -17.06 -16.65
C LYS A 114 -19.71 -17.58 -17.31
N TYR A 115 -19.14 -16.83 -18.25
CA TYR A 115 -17.87 -17.19 -18.91
C TYR A 115 -16.76 -17.46 -17.89
N ARG A 116 -16.53 -16.53 -16.94
CA ARG A 116 -15.52 -16.69 -15.89
C ARG A 116 -15.76 -17.91 -15.00
N SER A 117 -17.01 -18.16 -14.63
CA SER A 117 -17.37 -19.31 -13.79
C SER A 117 -17.17 -20.63 -14.53
N THR A 118 -17.51 -20.69 -15.82
CA THR A 118 -17.37 -21.90 -16.64
C THR A 118 -15.90 -22.26 -16.83
N ILE A 119 -15.04 -21.30 -17.19
CA ILE A 119 -13.59 -21.56 -17.32
C ILE A 119 -12.98 -22.07 -16.01
N LYS A 120 -13.41 -21.51 -14.88
CA LYS A 120 -12.85 -21.90 -13.57
C LYS A 120 -13.35 -23.26 -13.08
N ASN A 121 -14.64 -23.53 -13.24
CA ASN A 121 -15.31 -24.65 -12.55
C ASN A 121 -15.70 -25.80 -13.49
N ASN A 122 -15.67 -25.59 -14.80
CA ASN A 122 -16.06 -26.58 -15.81
C ASN A 122 -15.07 -26.57 -16.98
N GLU A 123 -13.87 -27.06 -16.69
CA GLU A 123 -12.78 -27.18 -17.64
C GLU A 123 -13.09 -28.17 -18.77
N GLU A 124 -13.77 -29.28 -18.45
CA GLU A 124 -14.17 -30.30 -19.42
C GLU A 124 -15.03 -29.72 -20.55
N LEU A 125 -16.03 -28.90 -20.21
CA LEU A 125 -16.85 -28.20 -21.21
C LEU A 125 -16.04 -27.23 -22.07
N THR A 126 -15.10 -26.52 -21.45
CA THR A 126 -14.28 -25.54 -22.18
C THR A 126 -13.35 -26.26 -23.16
N ARG A 127 -12.75 -27.39 -22.74
CA ARG A 127 -11.92 -28.23 -23.61
C ARG A 127 -12.72 -28.84 -24.77
N SER A 128 -13.93 -29.34 -24.52
CA SER A 128 -14.77 -29.89 -25.60
C SER A 128 -15.19 -28.83 -26.63
N VAL A 129 -15.42 -27.58 -26.19
CA VAL A 129 -15.64 -26.46 -27.12
C VAL A 129 -14.39 -26.19 -27.95
N MET A 130 -13.20 -26.14 -27.34
CA MET A 130 -11.93 -25.93 -28.06
C MET A 130 -11.66 -27.06 -29.07
N GLU A 131 -11.89 -28.33 -28.70
CA GLU A 131 -11.74 -29.46 -29.62
C GLU A 131 -12.66 -29.35 -30.83
N ARG A 132 -13.92 -28.92 -30.63
CA ARG A 132 -14.85 -28.67 -31.75
C ARG A 132 -14.38 -27.52 -32.64
N MET A 133 -13.84 -26.45 -32.06
CA MET A 133 -13.28 -25.34 -32.83
C MET A 133 -12.06 -25.77 -33.66
N GLU A 134 -11.17 -26.58 -33.08
CA GLU A 134 -10.02 -27.17 -33.78
C GLU A 134 -10.46 -28.06 -34.94
N GLN A 135 -11.46 -28.93 -34.73
CA GLN A 135 -12.03 -29.77 -35.79
C GLN A 135 -12.64 -28.95 -36.94
N ASN A 136 -13.20 -27.78 -36.62
CA ASN A 136 -13.76 -26.86 -37.60
C ASN A 136 -12.70 -25.95 -38.25
N GLY A 137 -11.42 -26.03 -37.83
CA GLY A 137 -10.35 -25.16 -38.30
C GLY A 137 -10.49 -23.70 -37.86
N GLU A 138 -11.23 -23.44 -36.78
CA GLU A 138 -11.45 -22.10 -36.25
C GLU A 138 -10.31 -21.68 -35.31
N LYS A 139 -9.87 -20.43 -35.43
CA LYS A 139 -8.91 -19.86 -34.47
C LYS A 139 -9.61 -19.59 -33.14
N TYR A 140 -9.01 -20.05 -32.06
CA TYR A 140 -9.50 -19.83 -30.70
C TYR A 140 -8.36 -19.48 -29.74
N PHE A 141 -8.70 -18.80 -28.66
CA PHE A 141 -7.80 -18.53 -27.54
C PHE A 141 -7.87 -19.69 -26.54
N ASP A 142 -6.74 -20.26 -26.13
CA ASP A 142 -6.69 -21.31 -25.09
C ASP A 142 -6.51 -20.67 -23.69
N PRO A 143 -7.54 -20.68 -22.82
CA PRO A 143 -7.44 -20.12 -21.47
C PRO A 143 -6.53 -20.90 -20.52
N TYR A 144 -6.16 -22.13 -20.88
CA TYR A 144 -5.34 -23.04 -20.07
C TYR A 144 -3.93 -23.22 -20.61
N SER A 145 -3.63 -22.63 -21.77
CA SER A 145 -2.27 -22.57 -22.28
C SER A 145 -1.41 -21.81 -21.27
N LYS A 146 -0.63 -22.55 -20.50
CA LYS A 146 0.54 -22.00 -19.83
C LYS A 146 1.55 -21.74 -20.94
N GLU A 147 1.44 -20.61 -21.63
CA GLU A 147 2.58 -20.12 -22.39
C GLU A 147 3.73 -19.95 -21.41
N LYS A 148 4.67 -20.90 -21.50
CA LYS A 148 6.06 -20.73 -21.10
C LYS A 148 6.63 -19.60 -21.96
N ASN A 149 6.33 -18.35 -21.62
CA ASN A 149 7.13 -17.22 -22.07
C ASN A 149 8.42 -17.26 -21.27
N GLY A 150 9.41 -17.96 -21.85
CA GLY A 150 10.77 -17.97 -21.39
C GLY A 150 11.32 -16.54 -21.29
N ASP A 151 12.02 -16.33 -20.19
CA ASP A 151 13.12 -15.38 -20.04
C ASP A 151 12.92 -13.99 -20.65
N SER A 152 12.02 -13.23 -20.04
CA SER A 152 12.24 -11.82 -19.71
C SER A 152 11.08 -11.37 -18.84
N GLY A 153 11.39 -10.71 -17.72
CA GLY A 153 10.42 -10.04 -16.85
C GLY A 153 9.73 -8.87 -17.57
N SER A 154 9.02 -9.15 -18.64
CA SER A 154 8.26 -8.21 -19.43
C SER A 154 6.90 -8.04 -18.76
N VAL A 155 6.87 -7.18 -17.74
CA VAL A 155 5.64 -6.64 -17.11
C VAL A 155 4.59 -6.29 -18.16
N THR A 156 5.03 -5.92 -19.36
CA THR A 156 4.23 -5.67 -20.58
C THR A 156 3.34 -6.83 -21.02
N GLY A 157 3.79 -8.09 -20.99
CA GLY A 157 2.98 -9.25 -21.42
C GLY A 157 1.80 -9.54 -20.48
N ASP A 158 2.07 -9.56 -19.18
CA ASP A 158 1.05 -9.73 -18.14
C ASP A 158 0.05 -8.56 -18.13
N MET A 159 0.53 -7.35 -18.44
CA MET A 159 -0.30 -6.15 -18.51
C MET A 159 -1.23 -6.16 -19.73
N ILE A 160 -0.78 -6.68 -20.87
CA ILE A 160 -1.63 -6.88 -22.07
C ILE A 160 -2.73 -7.91 -21.78
N SER A 161 -2.38 -9.04 -21.15
CA SER A 161 -3.35 -10.05 -20.71
C SER A 161 -4.39 -9.46 -19.74
N LEU A 162 -3.93 -8.65 -18.77
CA LEU A 162 -4.81 -7.98 -17.84
C LEU A 162 -5.71 -6.94 -18.54
N MET A 163 -5.20 -6.17 -19.51
CA MET A 163 -6.00 -5.24 -20.32
C MET A 163 -7.09 -5.97 -21.11
N MET A 164 -6.81 -7.15 -21.67
CA MET A 164 -7.80 -7.94 -22.42
C MET A 164 -8.97 -8.41 -21.54
N THR A 165 -8.71 -8.69 -20.26
CA THR A 165 -9.76 -9.07 -19.29
C THR A 165 -10.53 -7.86 -18.73
N CYS A 166 -9.90 -6.69 -18.72
CA CYS A 166 -10.37 -5.48 -18.07
C CYS A 166 -10.98 -4.52 -19.11
N GLY A 167 -12.26 -4.68 -19.47
CA GLY A 167 -12.86 -3.77 -20.46
C GLY A 167 -12.85 -2.29 -20.04
N LYS A 168 -13.03 -1.36 -21.00
CA LYS A 168 -12.84 0.12 -20.97
C LYS A 168 -12.44 0.83 -19.66
N GLU A 169 -13.16 0.66 -18.55
CA GLU A 169 -12.80 1.27 -17.25
C GLU A 169 -11.51 0.68 -16.67
N GLY A 170 -11.31 -0.64 -16.81
CA GLY A 170 -10.09 -1.30 -16.37
C GLY A 170 -8.91 -1.05 -17.31
N GLU A 171 -9.15 -0.88 -18.61
CA GLU A 171 -8.14 -0.41 -19.57
C GLU A 171 -7.62 0.99 -19.18
N ALA A 172 -8.51 1.91 -18.82
CA ALA A 172 -8.14 3.24 -18.34
C ALA A 172 -7.35 3.18 -17.02
N ALA A 173 -7.74 2.29 -16.10
CA ALA A 173 -7.02 2.06 -14.84
C ALA A 173 -5.61 1.50 -15.09
N ILE A 174 -5.47 0.52 -15.99
CA ILE A 174 -4.17 -0.08 -16.31
C ILE A 174 -3.29 0.91 -17.08
N LYS A 175 -3.84 1.67 -18.05
CA LYS A 175 -3.13 2.76 -18.72
C LYS A 175 -2.67 3.83 -17.74
N SER A 176 -3.47 4.15 -16.72
CA SER A 176 -3.09 5.07 -15.65
C SER A 176 -1.94 4.51 -14.81
N ILE A 177 -2.02 3.23 -14.41
CA ILE A 177 -0.95 2.56 -13.66
C ILE A 177 0.34 2.47 -14.47
N TYR A 178 0.26 2.15 -15.76
CA TYR A 178 1.41 2.13 -16.68
C TYR A 178 2.06 3.52 -16.78
N ARG A 179 1.25 4.56 -16.93
CA ARG A 179 1.74 5.94 -16.99
C ARG A 179 2.39 6.36 -15.67
N LEU A 180 1.80 5.99 -14.53
CA LEU A 180 2.36 6.21 -13.19
C LEU A 180 3.66 5.44 -12.96
N LEU A 181 3.79 4.23 -13.48
CA LEU A 181 5.02 3.44 -13.41
C LEU A 181 6.13 4.03 -14.28
N LEU A 182 5.80 4.53 -15.47
CA LEU A 182 6.73 5.24 -16.34
C LEU A 182 7.20 6.56 -15.69
N THR A 183 6.28 7.39 -15.19
CA THR A 183 6.67 8.62 -14.47
C THR A 183 7.40 8.33 -13.17
N ALA A 184 7.06 7.26 -12.44
CA ALA A 184 7.85 6.82 -11.30
C ALA A 184 9.26 6.40 -11.74
N GLY A 185 9.39 5.64 -12.82
CA GLY A 185 10.67 5.21 -13.40
C GLY A 185 11.56 6.38 -13.84
N GLU A 186 10.97 7.46 -14.35
CA GLU A 186 11.69 8.68 -14.75
C GLU A 186 11.99 9.61 -13.56
N CYS A 187 11.13 9.67 -12.53
CA CYS A 187 11.36 10.49 -11.33
C CYS A 187 12.40 9.88 -10.37
N LEU A 188 12.50 8.55 -10.29
CA LEU A 188 13.33 7.85 -9.30
C LEU A 188 14.83 8.16 -9.39
N PRO A 189 15.50 8.20 -10.56
CA PRO A 189 16.95 8.41 -10.61
C PRO A 189 17.38 9.80 -10.17
N GLY A 190 16.61 10.83 -10.56
CA GLY A 190 16.90 12.23 -10.24
C GLY A 190 16.66 12.56 -8.77
N GLU A 191 15.52 12.11 -8.22
CA GLU A 191 15.20 12.33 -6.81
C GLU A 191 16.11 11.54 -5.87
N VAL A 192 16.43 10.28 -6.21
CA VAL A 192 17.39 9.48 -5.43
C VAL A 192 18.78 10.13 -5.45
N SER A 193 19.22 10.66 -6.60
CA SER A 193 20.50 11.37 -6.70
C SER A 193 20.50 12.67 -5.88
N ARG A 194 19.38 13.42 -5.90
CA ARG A 194 19.19 14.61 -5.06
C ARG A 194 19.23 14.28 -3.58
N LEU A 195 18.49 13.27 -3.15
CA LEU A 195 18.43 12.83 -1.75
C LEU A 195 19.78 12.31 -1.26
N LYS A 196 20.52 11.56 -2.09
CA LYS A 196 21.89 11.12 -1.76
C LYS A 196 22.85 12.30 -1.59
N ARG A 197 22.69 13.36 -2.37
CA ARG A 197 23.50 14.57 -2.23
C ARG A 197 23.16 15.31 -0.92
N GLN A 198 21.87 15.50 -0.64
CA GLN A 198 21.41 16.13 0.61
C GLN A 198 21.85 15.35 1.85
N LEU A 199 21.84 14.01 1.79
CA LEU A 199 22.32 13.17 2.89
C LEU A 199 23.81 13.41 3.16
N ARG A 200 24.65 13.45 2.12
CA ARG A 200 26.10 13.73 2.27
C ARG A 200 26.37 15.13 2.80
N GLU A 201 25.62 16.13 2.34
CA GLU A 201 25.72 17.51 2.83
C GLU A 201 25.35 17.59 4.32
N ALA A 202 24.27 16.91 4.72
CA ALA A 202 23.85 16.85 6.12
C ALA A 202 24.85 16.10 7.02
N GLU A 203 25.45 15.01 6.53
CA GLU A 203 26.52 14.28 7.24
C GLU A 203 27.75 15.16 7.44
N SER A 204 28.19 15.89 6.41
CA SER A 204 29.32 16.82 6.52
C SER A 204 29.04 17.97 7.48
N ALA A 205 27.83 18.54 7.45
CA ALA A 205 27.44 19.60 8.37
C ALA A 205 27.38 19.11 9.83
N LYS A 206 26.88 17.89 10.04
CA LYS A 206 26.86 17.26 11.36
C LYS A 206 28.28 17.09 11.92
N GLU A 207 29.22 16.64 11.10
CA GLU A 207 30.61 16.45 11.52
C GLU A 207 31.29 17.77 11.89
N ALA A 208 31.04 18.83 11.11
CA ALA A 208 31.55 20.17 11.42
C ALA A 208 31.05 20.70 12.77
N VAL A 209 29.73 20.60 13.01
CA VAL A 209 29.12 21.01 14.29
C VAL A 209 29.64 20.17 15.46
N ALA A 210 29.85 18.87 15.25
CA ALA A 210 30.43 17.99 16.28
C ALA A 210 31.87 18.41 16.64
N GLY A 211 32.67 18.82 15.63
CA GLY A 211 34.02 19.35 15.83
C GLY A 211 34.02 20.67 16.61
N GLU A 212 33.14 21.60 16.26
CA GLU A 212 32.98 22.88 16.99
C GLU A 212 32.56 22.64 18.44
N LEU A 213 31.59 21.74 18.68
CA LEU A 213 31.14 21.40 20.02
C LEU A 213 32.27 20.78 20.87
N ALA A 214 33.11 19.94 20.26
CA ALA A 214 34.27 19.36 20.93
C ALA A 214 35.31 20.42 21.33
N HIS A 215 35.59 21.38 20.44
CA HIS A 215 36.47 22.51 20.74
C HIS A 215 35.90 23.38 21.86
N GLU A 216 34.60 23.70 21.80
CA GLU A 216 33.93 24.50 22.83
C GLU A 216 33.94 23.78 24.20
N ALA A 217 33.75 22.46 24.22
CA ALA A 217 33.82 21.67 25.44
C ALA A 217 35.22 21.69 26.09
N ILE A 218 36.28 21.60 25.28
CA ILE A 218 37.66 21.72 25.77
C ILE A 218 37.90 23.12 26.34
N ARG A 219 37.47 24.16 25.63
CA ARG A 219 37.60 25.55 26.10
C ARG A 219 36.86 25.80 27.40
N ASN A 220 35.63 25.30 27.52
CA ASN A 220 34.85 25.41 28.75
C ASN A 220 35.51 24.68 29.92
N ALA A 221 36.07 23.49 29.68
CA ALA A 221 36.81 22.77 30.72
C ALA A 221 38.07 23.53 31.17
N GLN A 222 38.76 24.22 30.27
CA GLN A 222 39.89 25.10 30.60
C GLN A 222 39.44 26.27 31.46
N LEU A 223 38.40 26.99 31.04
CA LEU A 223 37.84 28.12 31.78
C LEU A 223 37.32 27.70 33.17
N GLU A 224 36.70 26.54 33.30
CA GLU A 224 36.28 26.00 34.59
C GLU A 224 37.47 25.74 35.52
N ASN A 225 38.58 25.20 35.00
CA ASN A 225 39.78 24.96 35.78
C ASN A 225 40.45 26.26 36.21
N GLU A 226 40.48 27.27 35.33
CA GLU A 226 40.96 28.61 35.67
C GLU A 226 40.10 29.26 36.76
N LEU A 227 38.77 29.20 36.61
CA LEU A 227 37.85 29.71 37.62
C LEU A 227 38.03 29.02 38.97
N LYS A 228 38.21 27.70 39.00
CA LYS A 228 38.51 26.95 40.22
C LYS A 228 39.82 27.43 40.86
N ARG A 229 40.86 27.65 40.05
CA ARG A 229 42.16 28.16 40.52
C ARG A 229 42.03 29.56 41.12
N PHE A 230 41.33 30.48 40.46
CA PHE A 230 41.05 31.81 40.99
C PHE A 230 40.26 31.76 42.30
N THR A 231 39.23 30.93 42.34
CA THR A 231 38.40 30.76 43.54
C THR A 231 39.23 30.23 44.71
N ALA A 232 40.14 29.29 44.46
CA ALA A 232 41.05 28.76 45.48
C ALA A 232 42.02 29.83 46.02
N ILE A 233 42.64 30.61 45.13
CA ILE A 233 43.56 31.70 45.50
C ILE A 233 42.81 32.75 46.34
N ASN A 234 41.65 33.22 45.87
CA ASN A 234 40.84 34.20 46.58
C ASN A 234 40.39 33.68 47.95
N ARG A 235 39.96 32.41 48.01
CA ARG A 235 39.57 31.79 49.28
C ARG A 235 40.73 31.69 50.26
N SER A 236 41.91 31.24 49.80
CA SER A 236 43.09 31.17 50.67
C SER A 236 43.51 32.52 51.25
N PHE A 237 43.33 33.61 50.49
CA PHE A 237 43.62 34.96 50.96
C PHE A 237 42.56 35.48 51.94
N ILE A 238 41.28 35.22 51.66
CA ILE A 238 40.16 35.60 52.55
C ILE A 238 40.22 34.83 53.87
N ASP A 239 40.68 33.58 53.86
CA ASP A 239 40.77 32.76 55.07
C ASP A 239 41.91 33.21 56.02
N LEU A 240 42.84 34.07 55.57
CA LEU A 240 43.87 34.68 56.42
C LEU A 240 43.27 35.65 57.46
N SER A 241 43.97 35.82 58.58
CA SER A 241 43.62 36.83 59.57
C SER A 241 43.80 38.25 59.00
N PRO A 242 43.10 39.28 59.50
CA PRO A 242 43.21 40.64 58.98
C PRO A 242 44.64 41.22 58.98
N ILE A 243 45.49 40.80 59.92
CA ILE A 243 46.90 41.24 60.01
C ILE A 243 47.74 40.52 58.96
N ASP A 244 47.55 39.21 58.79
CA ASP A 244 48.28 38.41 57.80
C ASP A 244 47.91 38.81 56.35
N ARG A 245 46.66 39.24 56.13
CA ARG A 245 46.23 39.78 54.82
C ARG A 245 46.99 41.03 54.41
N ILE A 246 47.35 41.89 55.36
CA ILE A 246 48.12 43.11 55.07
C ILE A 246 49.54 42.74 54.63
N GLY A 247 50.15 41.74 55.30
CA GLY A 247 51.49 41.26 54.95
C GLY A 247 51.53 40.44 53.65
N ALA A 248 50.47 39.70 53.32
CA ALA A 248 50.37 38.86 52.12
C ALA A 248 49.74 39.56 50.91
N MET A 249 49.41 40.85 51.00
CA MET A 249 48.68 41.58 49.94
C MET A 249 49.49 41.64 48.64
N ASP A 250 50.79 41.93 48.74
CA ASP A 250 51.66 42.04 47.56
C ASP A 250 51.82 40.68 46.85
N ASP A 251 52.04 39.60 47.62
CA ASP A 251 52.12 38.23 47.10
C ASP A 251 50.80 37.78 46.44
N TYR A 252 49.65 38.15 47.01
CA TYR A 252 48.34 37.87 46.44
C TYR A 252 48.11 38.62 45.12
N ILE A 253 48.47 39.90 45.06
CA ILE A 253 48.37 40.71 43.83
C ILE A 253 49.27 40.14 42.73
N ASP A 254 50.50 39.75 43.06
CA ASP A 254 51.43 39.17 42.10
C ASP A 254 50.97 37.78 41.62
N THR A 255 50.39 36.98 42.53
CA THR A 255 49.78 35.68 42.16
C THR A 255 48.61 35.88 41.20
N ILE A 256 47.72 36.86 41.43
CA ILE A 256 46.62 37.17 40.52
C ILE A 256 47.14 37.66 39.17
N ARG A 257 48.13 38.55 39.16
CA ARG A 257 48.74 39.06 37.92
C ARG A 257 49.37 37.94 37.10
N GLN A 258 50.00 36.96 37.74
CA GLN A 258 50.59 35.83 37.04
C GLN A 258 49.51 34.92 36.41
N VAL A 259 48.39 34.71 37.09
CA VAL A 259 47.28 33.89 36.56
C VAL A 259 46.49 34.65 35.48
N CYS A 260 46.34 35.98 35.58
CA CYS A 260 45.69 36.81 34.55
C CYS A 260 46.61 37.19 33.37
N GLY A 261 47.92 37.29 33.58
CA GLY A 261 48.89 37.79 32.60
C GLY A 261 49.48 36.72 31.68
N ALA A 262 49.30 35.44 32.00
CA ALA A 262 49.73 34.33 31.14
C ALA A 262 48.94 34.25 29.81
N ASP A 263 47.81 34.96 29.69
CA ASP A 263 46.90 34.88 28.54
C ASP A 263 47.01 36.07 27.57
N GLN A 264 47.87 37.06 27.84
CA GLN A 264 48.05 38.25 26.96
C GLN A 264 49.21 38.13 25.95
N SER A 265 49.83 36.95 25.81
CA SER A 265 50.98 36.73 24.92
C SER A 265 50.72 35.71 23.79
N ARG A 266 49.49 35.65 23.27
CA ARG A 266 49.16 34.89 22.04
C ARG A 266 48.28 35.68 21.09
#